data_AF-A0AAD9KQ89-F1
#
_entry.id   AF-A0AAD9KQ89-F1
#
_cell.length_a   1.000
_cell.length_b   1.000
_cell.length_c   1.000
_cell.angle_alpha   90.00
_cell.angle_beta   90.00
_cell.angle_gamma   90.00
#
_symmetry.space_group_name_H-M   'P 1'
#
loop_
_entity.id
_entity.type
_entity.pdbx_description
1 polymer ?
#
loop_
_entity_poly.entity_id
_entity_poly.type
_entity_poly.pdbx_seq_one_letter_code
_entity_poly.pdbx_strand_id
1 'polypeptide(L)'
;MSEDRLKDVDECQYDVSPCRDDSVCHNYIGSYLCICGPQFYYRNDRCTPCSGACPEGQFESQPCSESSDRICSVFRVNASSNVFLEPLFGARDLETTPHYITNNKQMIDFFWFRESGMRISIGVEDINILPLYEDVTYESDNNFMLNYPNTEKEKDHFQKIISHHCRNPIPDYYSLTLEISRDRSTKAKNIICNSGDPSRPRCPDNYADGDTYIHRSLNDACTKMGAFPEVFHGAANSIVCLHETSMLHDIFNQTAPPVRSIRFAPKRCRTSIAKCEQCLTSQRCQLLGDAYRYTIEPMFKKLSEQFQCHIRYRSPATFYRVWFYITVPGTDFETPRRYHTVHANDVPSLGSAFHAVDFITVEHYTGVQLHDDFILIGQEDPGLLNRINFTVQPKKSAADYQMVKPSVHKISNTVFVSSIQFDEPFAYSTSKWVRGRQCDKDMSRITAMQPHYENISQAVKVVADNMAEPYTYLLSSATSRSYMRLFVPGNTSILSWFFHETGPVLLTDASLSSNLTINDDHTAWTINIEGITQSHTRIIPTLNKICIQLCHVITRIGSNAVSHVPQISAAGGKWVLHLIIML
;
A
#
# COMPACT_ATOMS: atom_id res chain seq x y z
N MET A 1 -88.45 23.10 -59.52
CA MET A 1 -88.60 21.79 -58.84
C MET A 1 -87.51 21.69 -57.79
N SER A 2 -87.86 21.06 -56.68
CA SER A 2 -87.25 21.11 -55.35
C SER A 2 -85.74 20.84 -55.29
N GLU A 3 -85.15 21.42 -54.23
CA GLU A 3 -83.85 21.12 -53.65
C GLU A 3 -83.58 19.60 -53.57
N ASP A 4 -82.34 19.20 -53.86
CA ASP A 4 -81.50 18.67 -52.78
C ASP A 4 -80.03 18.93 -53.12
N ARG A 5 -79.40 19.91 -52.45
CA ARG A 5 -77.94 19.99 -52.43
C ARG A 5 -77.51 18.87 -51.52
N LEU A 6 -77.06 17.75 -52.09
CA LEU A 6 -76.25 16.75 -51.40
C LEU A 6 -74.97 17.46 -50.90
N LYS A 7 -75.08 18.09 -49.74
CA LYS A 7 -73.94 18.49 -48.93
C LYS A 7 -73.41 17.21 -48.31
N ASP A 8 -72.13 16.97 -48.56
CA ASP A 8 -71.38 15.95 -47.84
C ASP A 8 -71.56 16.15 -46.33
N VAL A 9 -71.85 15.05 -45.63
CA VAL A 9 -72.00 15.06 -44.19
C VAL A 9 -70.59 14.88 -43.62
N ASP A 10 -70.10 15.86 -42.88
CA ASP A 10 -68.81 15.73 -42.22
C ASP A 10 -68.96 14.84 -40.98
N GLU A 11 -68.68 13.55 -41.13
CA GLU A 11 -68.83 12.60 -40.01
C GLU A 11 -67.83 12.86 -38.88
N CYS A 12 -66.77 13.65 -39.11
CA CYS A 12 -65.79 14.00 -38.09
C CYS A 12 -66.27 15.13 -37.16
N GLN A 13 -67.37 15.82 -37.48
CA GLN A 13 -67.93 16.93 -36.67
C GLN A 13 -69.11 16.50 -35.76
N TYR A 14 -69.42 15.21 -35.67
CA TYR A 14 -70.42 14.71 -34.72
C TYR A 14 -69.93 14.77 -33.26
N ASP A 15 -70.87 14.89 -32.32
CA ASP A 15 -70.61 14.93 -30.86
C ASP A 15 -69.85 13.71 -30.33
N VAL A 16 -69.91 12.58 -31.04
CA VAL A 16 -69.13 11.37 -30.77
C VAL A 16 -68.31 11.05 -32.03
N SER A 17 -66.98 11.09 -31.91
CA SER A 17 -66.07 10.75 -33.01
C SER A 17 -66.42 9.37 -33.60
N PRO A 18 -66.56 9.24 -34.93
CA PRO A 18 -66.83 7.95 -35.57
C PRO A 18 -65.61 7.01 -35.51
N CYS A 19 -64.43 7.57 -35.26
CA CYS A 19 -63.17 6.86 -35.13
C CYS A 19 -62.94 6.42 -33.68
N ARG A 20 -62.54 5.15 -33.48
CA ARG A 20 -62.21 4.56 -32.17
C ARG A 20 -60.69 4.60 -31.92
N ASP A 21 -60.29 4.53 -30.66
CA ASP A 21 -58.89 4.60 -30.21
C ASP A 21 -58.22 5.95 -30.56
N ASP A 22 -56.91 6.10 -30.36
CA ASP A 22 -56.14 7.34 -30.63
C ASP A 22 -55.99 7.67 -32.14
N SER A 23 -57.06 7.50 -32.92
CA SER A 23 -57.14 7.80 -34.35
C SER A 23 -57.80 9.15 -34.64
N VAL A 24 -57.31 9.80 -35.69
CA VAL A 24 -57.79 11.08 -36.20
C VAL A 24 -58.76 10.81 -37.35
N CYS A 25 -59.94 11.44 -37.27
CA CYS A 25 -60.94 11.37 -38.31
C CYS A 25 -60.63 12.36 -39.44
N HIS A 26 -60.61 11.87 -40.67
CA HIS A 26 -60.49 12.68 -41.87
C HIS A 26 -61.74 12.51 -42.73
N ASN A 27 -62.48 13.60 -42.93
CA ASN A 27 -63.68 13.59 -43.75
C ASN A 27 -63.33 13.68 -45.25
N TYR A 28 -63.95 12.83 -46.06
CA TYR A 28 -63.87 12.85 -47.51
C TYR A 28 -65.28 12.88 -48.10
N ILE A 29 -65.41 13.39 -49.32
CA ILE A 29 -66.72 13.48 -49.97
C ILE A 29 -67.30 12.07 -50.16
N GLY A 30 -68.37 11.76 -49.44
CA GLY A 30 -69.07 10.48 -49.44
C GLY A 30 -68.53 9.42 -48.47
N SER A 31 -67.52 9.71 -47.65
CA SER A 31 -66.95 8.78 -46.66
C SER A 31 -65.95 9.44 -45.70
N TYR A 32 -65.75 8.90 -44.51
CA TYR A 32 -64.64 9.28 -43.64
C TYR A 32 -63.56 8.20 -43.56
N LEU A 33 -62.32 8.58 -43.22
CA LEU A 33 -61.20 7.69 -42.95
C LEU A 33 -60.63 7.96 -41.56
N CYS A 34 -60.42 6.90 -40.78
CA CYS A 34 -59.76 6.97 -39.49
C CYS A 34 -58.29 6.60 -39.65
N ILE A 35 -57.39 7.52 -39.32
CA ILE A 35 -55.94 7.33 -39.42
C ILE A 35 -55.35 7.36 -38.01
N CYS A 36 -54.48 6.41 -37.66
CA CYS A 36 -53.85 6.43 -36.34
C CYS A 36 -53.02 7.71 -36.14
N GLY A 37 -53.14 8.35 -34.97
CA GLY A 37 -52.39 9.55 -34.64
C GLY A 37 -50.87 9.33 -34.62
N PRO A 38 -50.07 10.41 -34.57
CA PRO A 38 -48.61 10.30 -34.50
C PRO A 38 -48.19 9.43 -33.31
N GLN A 39 -47.23 8.52 -33.53
CA GLN A 39 -46.80 7.47 -32.58
C GLN A 39 -47.77 6.28 -32.40
N PHE A 40 -48.71 6.06 -33.33
CA PHE A 40 -49.57 4.88 -33.35
C PHE A 40 -49.61 4.24 -34.74
N TYR A 41 -49.74 2.91 -34.80
CA TYR A 41 -49.88 2.15 -36.04
C TYR A 41 -51.10 1.22 -35.97
N TYR A 42 -51.68 0.93 -37.13
CA TYR A 42 -52.88 0.10 -37.22
C TYR A 42 -52.53 -1.40 -37.13
N ARG A 43 -53.06 -2.09 -36.11
CA ARG A 43 -52.89 -3.53 -35.94
C ARG A 43 -54.12 -4.15 -35.28
N ASN A 44 -54.61 -5.28 -35.82
CA ASN A 44 -55.75 -6.02 -35.27
C ASN A 44 -57.01 -5.14 -35.05
N ASP A 45 -57.37 -4.35 -36.05
CA ASP A 45 -58.52 -3.42 -36.04
C ASP A 45 -58.47 -2.31 -34.98
N ARG A 46 -57.28 -1.97 -34.46
CA ARG A 46 -57.08 -0.89 -33.48
C ARG A 46 -55.76 -0.13 -33.68
N CYS A 47 -55.70 1.11 -33.20
CA CYS A 47 -54.46 1.88 -33.15
C CYS A 47 -53.63 1.46 -31.93
N THR A 48 -52.46 0.89 -32.19
CA THR A 48 -51.52 0.43 -31.16
C THR A 48 -50.37 1.44 -31.06
N PRO A 49 -49.94 1.85 -29.84
CA PRO A 49 -48.80 2.74 -29.70
C PRO A 49 -47.53 2.09 -30.26
N CYS A 50 -46.73 2.89 -30.96
CA CYS A 50 -45.44 2.46 -31.46
C CYS A 50 -44.51 2.08 -30.30
N SER A 51 -43.63 1.12 -30.56
CA SER A 51 -42.53 0.82 -29.64
C SER A 51 -41.64 2.05 -29.44
N GLY A 52 -41.10 2.19 -28.23
CA GLY A 52 -40.17 3.27 -27.85
C GLY A 52 -38.87 3.24 -28.65
N ALA A 53 -37.85 3.98 -28.19
CA ALA A 53 -36.54 3.98 -28.84
C ALA A 53 -35.99 2.55 -29.00
N CYS A 54 -35.22 2.31 -30.06
CA CYS A 54 -34.61 0.99 -30.27
C CYS A 54 -33.71 0.61 -29.08
N PRO A 55 -33.73 -0.66 -28.63
CA PRO A 55 -32.85 -1.14 -27.57
C PRO A 55 -31.37 -0.93 -27.90
N GLU A 56 -30.52 -0.88 -26.88
CA GLU A 56 -29.07 -0.75 -27.06
C GLU A 56 -28.54 -1.82 -28.03
N GLY A 57 -27.79 -1.38 -29.06
CA GLY A 57 -27.22 -2.25 -30.10
C GLY A 57 -28.05 -2.39 -31.38
N GLN A 58 -29.20 -1.73 -31.45
CA GLN A 58 -30.04 -1.72 -32.64
C GLN A 58 -30.27 -0.30 -33.14
N PHE A 59 -30.39 -0.16 -34.45
CA PHE A 59 -30.76 1.11 -35.07
C PHE A 59 -32.15 1.00 -35.70
N GLU A 60 -32.81 2.15 -35.81
CA GLU A 60 -34.08 2.26 -36.51
C GLU A 60 -33.84 2.08 -38.00
N SER A 61 -34.12 0.87 -38.49
CA SER A 61 -34.07 0.58 -39.92
C SER A 61 -35.30 1.08 -40.66
N GLN A 62 -36.44 1.14 -39.98
CA GLN A 62 -37.65 1.76 -40.48
C GLN A 62 -38.36 2.52 -39.34
N PRO A 63 -38.79 3.77 -39.60
CA PRO A 63 -39.56 4.54 -38.62
C PRO A 63 -40.94 3.94 -38.41
N CYS A 64 -41.54 4.25 -37.26
CA CYS A 64 -42.95 3.93 -37.07
C CYS A 64 -43.80 4.69 -38.08
N SER A 65 -44.76 3.99 -38.69
CA SER A 65 -45.71 4.54 -39.66
C SER A 65 -47.13 4.19 -39.25
N GLU A 66 -48.12 4.78 -39.93
CA GLU A 66 -49.55 4.51 -39.69
C GLU A 66 -49.93 3.03 -39.88
N SER A 67 -49.11 2.24 -40.60
CA SER A 67 -49.38 0.84 -40.94
C SER A 67 -48.41 -0.17 -40.30
N SER A 68 -47.29 0.27 -39.72
CA SER A 68 -46.31 -0.63 -39.12
C SER A 68 -45.53 0.02 -37.98
N ASP A 69 -45.26 -0.77 -36.94
CA ASP A 69 -44.35 -0.35 -35.87
C ASP A 69 -42.92 -0.12 -36.38
N ARG A 70 -42.13 0.62 -35.60
CA ARG A 70 -40.70 0.83 -35.80
C ARG A 70 -39.96 -0.51 -35.90
N ILE A 71 -39.11 -0.67 -36.92
CA ILE A 71 -38.28 -1.86 -37.07
C ILE A 71 -36.86 -1.56 -36.62
N CYS A 72 -36.45 -2.19 -35.53
CA CYS A 72 -35.09 -2.13 -35.03
C CYS A 72 -34.26 -3.28 -35.62
N SER A 73 -33.15 -2.94 -36.27
CA SER A 73 -32.24 -3.91 -36.90
C SER A 73 -30.85 -3.85 -36.26
N VAL A 74 -30.17 -4.99 -36.26
CA VAL A 74 -28.76 -5.10 -35.84
C VAL A 74 -27.86 -4.87 -37.05
N PHE A 75 -26.87 -3.98 -36.92
CA PHE A 75 -25.88 -3.74 -37.97
C PHE A 75 -24.89 -4.92 -38.03
N ARG A 76 -24.86 -5.67 -39.14
CA ARG A 76 -23.88 -6.75 -39.37
C ARG A 76 -22.83 -6.28 -40.38
N VAL A 77 -21.60 -6.10 -39.92
CA VAL A 77 -20.45 -5.77 -40.78
C VAL A 77 -19.75 -7.06 -41.18
N ASN A 78 -19.83 -7.41 -42.46
CA ASN A 78 -19.01 -8.48 -43.03
C ASN A 78 -17.75 -7.87 -43.64
N ALA A 79 -16.61 -8.15 -43.03
CA ALA A 79 -15.32 -7.77 -43.58
C ALA A 79 -14.91 -8.72 -44.72
N SER A 80 -14.24 -8.18 -45.75
CA SER A 80 -13.60 -9.00 -46.79
C SER A 80 -12.40 -9.76 -46.19
N SER A 81 -11.94 -10.84 -46.82
CA SER A 81 -10.86 -11.70 -46.31
C SER A 81 -9.53 -10.98 -46.01
N ASN A 82 -9.32 -9.79 -46.60
CA ASN A 82 -8.14 -8.96 -46.40
C ASN A 82 -8.36 -7.78 -45.43
N VAL A 83 -9.51 -7.73 -44.75
CA VAL A 83 -9.89 -6.65 -43.84
C VAL A 83 -10.06 -7.25 -42.45
N PHE A 84 -9.23 -6.80 -41.53
CA PHE A 84 -9.37 -7.13 -40.12
C PHE A 84 -10.41 -6.20 -39.48
N LEU A 85 -11.37 -6.76 -38.74
CA LEU A 85 -12.40 -6.02 -38.02
C LEU A 85 -12.46 -6.49 -36.57
N GLU A 86 -12.41 -5.53 -35.65
CA GLU A 86 -12.61 -5.79 -34.23
C GLU A 86 -14.07 -5.46 -33.82
N PRO A 87 -14.92 -6.47 -33.52
CA PRO A 87 -16.25 -6.21 -33.01
C PRO A 87 -16.15 -5.87 -31.52
N LEU A 88 -16.36 -4.60 -31.16
CA LEU A 88 -16.31 -4.14 -29.77
C LEU A 88 -17.68 -4.17 -29.08
N PHE A 89 -18.76 -4.10 -29.86
CA PHE A 89 -20.11 -4.10 -29.32
C PHE A 89 -20.48 -5.50 -28.82
N GLY A 90 -20.81 -5.63 -27.52
CA GLY A 90 -21.14 -6.91 -26.89
C GLY A 90 -19.95 -7.85 -26.66
N ALA A 91 -18.72 -7.40 -26.92
CA ALA A 91 -17.52 -8.17 -26.67
C ALA A 91 -17.32 -8.41 -25.17
N ARG A 92 -16.98 -9.65 -24.81
CA ARG A 92 -16.76 -10.05 -23.42
C ARG A 92 -15.41 -9.58 -22.91
N ASP A 93 -15.38 -9.20 -21.65
CA ASP A 93 -14.13 -8.97 -20.93
C ASP A 93 -13.36 -10.29 -20.77
N LEU A 94 -12.04 -10.19 -20.80
CA LEU A 94 -11.14 -11.31 -20.64
C LEU A 94 -10.52 -11.22 -19.25
N GLU A 95 -10.73 -12.25 -18.44
CA GLU A 95 -10.20 -12.32 -17.08
C GLU A 95 -9.51 -13.68 -16.86
N THR A 96 -8.36 -13.69 -16.19
CA THR A 96 -7.77 -14.93 -15.69
C THR A 96 -8.49 -15.42 -14.44
N THR A 97 -8.57 -16.73 -14.23
CA THR A 97 -8.74 -17.25 -12.86
C THR A 97 -7.55 -16.82 -11.98
N PRO A 98 -7.71 -16.64 -10.66
CA PRO A 98 -6.58 -16.30 -9.79
C PRO A 98 -5.39 -17.27 -9.94
N HIS A 99 -4.26 -16.75 -10.39
CA HIS A 99 -3.01 -17.50 -10.50
C HIS A 99 -2.24 -17.40 -9.19
N TYR A 100 -2.13 -18.52 -8.48
CA TYR A 100 -1.46 -18.57 -7.19
C TYR A 100 0.06 -18.49 -7.33
N ILE A 101 0.67 -17.57 -6.58
CA ILE A 101 2.13 -17.38 -6.56
C ILE A 101 2.70 -18.19 -5.40
N THR A 102 3.67 -19.04 -5.70
CA THR A 102 4.36 -19.86 -4.68
C THR A 102 5.87 -19.62 -4.66
N ASN A 103 6.42 -18.92 -5.66
CA ASN A 103 7.83 -18.57 -5.74
C ASN A 103 8.00 -17.28 -6.54
N ASN A 104 8.82 -16.36 -6.02
CA ASN A 104 9.13 -15.08 -6.68
C ASN A 104 9.94 -15.21 -7.99
N LYS A 105 10.43 -16.41 -8.33
CA LYS A 105 11.10 -16.69 -9.62
C LYS A 105 10.14 -17.22 -10.69
N GLN A 106 8.84 -17.21 -10.44
CA GLN A 106 7.85 -17.66 -11.43
C GLN A 106 7.74 -16.65 -12.58
N MET A 107 7.68 -17.19 -13.80
CA MET A 107 7.24 -16.46 -14.99
C MET A 107 5.90 -17.05 -15.40
N ILE A 108 4.96 -16.20 -15.78
CA ILE A 108 3.59 -16.61 -16.06
C ILE A 108 3.16 -16.02 -17.39
N ASP A 109 2.78 -16.89 -18.32
CA ASP A 109 2.32 -16.51 -19.65
C ASP A 109 0.83 -16.80 -19.82
N PHE A 110 0.14 -15.84 -20.39
CA PHE A 110 -1.28 -15.88 -20.71
C PHE A 110 -1.48 -15.60 -22.18
N PHE A 111 -2.50 -16.25 -22.75
CA PHE A 111 -3.00 -15.85 -24.05
C PHE A 111 -4.51 -15.95 -24.10
N TRP A 112 -5.11 -15.01 -24.85
CA TRP A 112 -6.53 -15.02 -25.16
C TRP A 112 -6.75 -14.81 -26.65
N PHE A 113 -7.89 -15.30 -27.12
CA PHE A 113 -8.41 -14.97 -28.43
C PHE A 113 -9.61 -14.04 -28.24
N ARG A 114 -9.61 -12.90 -28.92
CA ARG A 114 -10.81 -12.07 -29.08
C ARG A 114 -11.72 -12.66 -30.13
N GLU A 115 -12.99 -12.29 -30.10
CA GLU A 115 -13.97 -12.66 -31.14
C GLU A 115 -13.58 -12.16 -32.53
N SER A 116 -12.72 -11.13 -32.61
CA SER A 116 -12.08 -10.67 -33.85
C SER A 116 -11.07 -11.65 -34.45
N GLY A 117 -10.66 -12.68 -33.72
CA GLY A 117 -9.58 -13.58 -34.10
C GLY A 117 -8.18 -13.13 -33.66
N MET A 118 -8.03 -11.95 -33.05
CA MET A 118 -6.73 -11.53 -32.47
C MET A 118 -6.33 -12.41 -31.30
N ARG A 119 -5.04 -12.77 -31.28
CA ARG A 119 -4.40 -13.38 -30.12
C ARG A 119 -3.63 -12.32 -29.35
N ILE A 120 -4.01 -12.15 -28.08
CA ILE A 120 -3.28 -11.33 -27.11
C ILE A 120 -2.36 -12.25 -26.34
N SER A 121 -1.06 -11.96 -26.32
CA SER A 121 -0.09 -12.68 -25.49
C SER A 121 0.43 -11.74 -24.42
N ILE A 122 0.32 -12.14 -23.15
CA ILE A 122 0.74 -11.35 -21.99
C ILE A 122 1.62 -12.23 -21.11
N GLY A 123 2.78 -11.72 -20.70
CA GLY A 123 3.63 -12.38 -19.73
C GLY A 123 3.91 -11.51 -18.52
N VAL A 124 4.05 -12.14 -17.36
CA VAL A 124 4.45 -11.51 -16.10
C VAL A 124 5.72 -12.18 -15.61
N GLU A 125 6.74 -11.38 -15.34
CA GLU A 125 8.07 -11.81 -14.92
C GLU A 125 8.61 -10.92 -13.77
N ASP A 126 9.76 -11.31 -13.20
CA ASP A 126 10.39 -10.61 -12.07
C ASP A 126 9.41 -10.40 -10.88
N ILE A 127 8.60 -11.43 -10.57
CA ILE A 127 7.47 -11.36 -9.63
C ILE A 127 7.96 -11.35 -8.17
N ASN A 128 7.76 -10.25 -7.44
CA ASN A 128 8.14 -10.12 -6.02
C ASN A 128 6.93 -9.97 -5.10
N ILE A 129 5.92 -10.84 -5.26
CA ILE A 129 4.68 -10.80 -4.46
C ILE A 129 4.85 -11.39 -3.07
N LEU A 130 5.64 -12.46 -2.91
CA LEU A 130 5.89 -13.02 -1.59
C LEU A 130 6.84 -12.07 -0.86
N PRO A 131 6.40 -11.45 0.24
CA PRO A 131 7.18 -10.41 0.88
C PRO A 131 8.41 -11.00 1.56
N LEU A 132 9.55 -10.37 1.27
CA LEU A 132 10.85 -10.70 1.86
C LEU A 132 11.13 -9.75 3.02
N TYR A 133 11.39 -10.33 4.18
CA TYR A 133 11.84 -9.60 5.37
C TYR A 133 13.27 -9.98 5.71
N GLU A 134 13.98 -9.10 6.40
CA GLU A 134 15.31 -9.36 6.94
C GLU A 134 15.34 -9.07 8.44
N ASP A 135 16.23 -9.74 9.18
CA ASP A 135 16.37 -9.47 10.60
C ASP A 135 17.03 -8.12 10.86
N VAL A 136 16.55 -7.42 11.89
CA VAL A 136 17.17 -6.15 12.30
C VAL A 136 18.42 -6.44 13.15
N THR A 137 19.52 -5.78 12.79
CA THR A 137 20.79 -5.96 13.49
C THR A 137 20.81 -5.15 14.78
N TYR A 138 21.11 -5.83 15.90
CA TYR A 138 21.17 -5.24 17.24
C TYR A 138 22.46 -5.63 17.97
N GLU A 139 22.90 -4.80 18.94
CA GLU A 139 23.76 -5.31 20.02
C GLU A 139 22.88 -6.04 21.04
N SER A 140 22.60 -7.32 20.77
CA SER A 140 21.67 -8.15 21.53
C SER A 140 22.25 -8.70 22.83
N ASP A 141 21.40 -9.37 23.60
CA ASP A 141 21.75 -10.07 24.84
C ASP A 141 22.30 -11.48 24.64
N ASN A 142 22.55 -11.88 23.38
CA ASN A 142 23.01 -13.23 23.06
C ASN A 142 24.23 -13.65 23.88
N ASN A 143 25.23 -12.77 23.98
CA ASN A 143 26.44 -13.08 24.75
C ASN A 143 26.16 -13.25 26.25
N PHE A 144 25.19 -12.52 26.81
CA PHE A 144 24.79 -12.69 28.21
C PHE A 144 24.10 -14.05 28.39
N MET A 145 23.09 -14.36 27.55
CA MET A 145 22.33 -15.60 27.62
C MET A 145 23.21 -16.86 27.45
N LEU A 146 24.25 -16.78 26.63
CA LEU A 146 25.16 -17.90 26.38
C LEU A 146 26.18 -18.14 27.50
N ASN A 147 26.60 -17.09 28.21
CA ASN A 147 27.59 -17.17 29.29
C ASN A 147 26.97 -17.34 30.68
N TYR A 148 25.72 -16.90 30.86
CA TYR A 148 25.02 -16.91 32.14
C TYR A 148 23.60 -17.51 32.03
N PRO A 149 23.45 -18.75 31.51
CA PRO A 149 22.14 -19.39 31.42
C PRO A 149 21.62 -19.82 32.81
N ASN A 150 20.30 -19.86 33.01
CA ASN A 150 19.76 -20.43 34.26
C ASN A 150 19.94 -21.95 34.30
N THR A 151 19.85 -22.61 33.14
CA THR A 151 20.07 -24.05 32.98
C THR A 151 20.75 -24.37 31.65
N GLU A 152 21.51 -25.48 31.57
CA GLU A 152 22.15 -25.87 30.30
C GLU A 152 21.11 -26.12 29.19
N LYS A 153 19.93 -26.65 29.53
CA LYS A 153 18.83 -26.84 28.57
C LYS A 153 18.32 -25.54 27.95
N GLU A 154 18.26 -24.47 28.76
CA GLU A 154 17.85 -23.14 28.29
C GLU A 154 18.87 -22.60 27.29
N LYS A 155 20.16 -22.76 27.59
CA LYS A 155 21.27 -22.38 26.69
C LYS A 155 21.20 -23.15 25.38
N ASP A 156 21.00 -24.46 25.41
CA ASP A 156 20.88 -25.29 24.20
C ASP A 156 19.71 -24.83 23.33
N HIS A 157 18.56 -24.54 23.96
CA HIS A 157 17.39 -24.05 23.24
C HIS A 157 17.63 -22.65 22.65
N PHE A 158 18.25 -21.74 23.42
CA PHE A 158 18.65 -20.42 22.93
C PHE A 158 19.60 -20.53 21.75
N GLN A 159 20.60 -21.41 21.83
CA GLN A 159 21.56 -21.69 20.75
C GLN A 159 20.88 -22.21 19.48
N LYS A 160 19.86 -23.07 19.62
CA LYS A 160 19.06 -23.56 18.50
C LYS A 160 18.28 -22.42 17.82
N ILE A 161 17.68 -21.53 18.61
CA ILE A 161 16.96 -20.37 18.09
C ILE A 161 17.90 -19.45 17.31
N ILE A 162 19.05 -19.06 17.88
CA ILE A 162 19.98 -18.14 17.22
C ILE A 162 20.57 -18.70 15.92
N SER A 163 20.76 -20.01 15.85
CA SER A 163 21.33 -20.66 14.67
C SER A 163 20.31 -20.88 13.55
N HIS A 164 19.06 -21.21 13.88
CA HIS A 164 18.09 -21.69 12.87
C HIS A 164 16.86 -20.80 12.67
N HIS A 165 16.59 -19.85 13.56
CA HIS A 165 15.30 -19.16 13.54
C HIS A 165 15.40 -17.64 13.70
N CYS A 166 16.35 -17.16 14.48
CA CYS A 166 16.35 -15.77 14.92
C CYS A 166 17.71 -15.30 15.42
N ARG A 167 18.45 -14.52 14.64
CA ARG A 167 19.78 -14.06 15.06
C ARG A 167 19.76 -13.23 16.34
N ASN A 168 18.71 -12.45 16.59
CA ASN A 168 18.56 -11.59 17.77
C ASN A 168 17.21 -11.81 18.48
N PRO A 169 17.08 -12.87 19.31
CA PRO A 169 15.84 -13.16 20.05
C PRO A 169 15.54 -12.07 21.08
N ILE A 170 14.37 -11.47 20.99
CA ILE A 170 13.94 -10.37 21.87
C ILE A 170 13.44 -10.93 23.20
N PRO A 171 13.93 -10.43 24.35
CA PRO A 171 13.37 -10.79 25.66
C PRO A 171 11.91 -10.34 25.81
N ASP A 172 11.11 -11.08 26.58
CA ASP A 172 9.73 -10.70 26.88
C ASP A 172 9.67 -9.40 27.70
N TYR A 173 10.67 -9.20 28.56
CA TYR A 173 10.89 -8.02 29.40
C TYR A 173 12.28 -8.09 30.04
N TYR A 174 12.66 -7.07 30.80
CA TYR A 174 13.88 -7.08 31.61
C TYR A 174 13.55 -6.99 33.09
N SER A 175 14.30 -7.72 33.92
CA SER A 175 14.31 -7.55 35.37
C SER A 175 15.36 -6.50 35.73
N LEU A 176 14.92 -5.37 36.28
CA LEU A 176 15.80 -4.32 36.80
C LEU A 176 15.89 -4.45 38.32
N THR A 177 17.08 -4.77 38.81
CA THR A 177 17.38 -4.92 40.23
C THR A 177 18.17 -3.72 40.75
N LEU A 178 17.68 -3.08 41.80
CA LEU A 178 18.40 -2.07 42.59
C LEU A 178 18.91 -2.70 43.88
N GLU A 179 20.21 -2.61 44.10
CA GLU A 179 20.85 -2.94 45.36
C GLU A 179 21.54 -1.71 45.97
N ILE A 180 21.17 -1.40 47.21
CA ILE A 180 21.68 -0.25 47.97
C ILE A 180 22.70 -0.75 48.99
N SER A 181 23.97 -0.45 48.76
CA SER A 181 25.02 -0.61 49.76
C SER A 181 25.06 0.64 50.63
N ARG A 182 24.41 0.56 51.79
CA ARG A 182 24.29 1.69 52.73
C ARG A 182 25.60 1.94 53.48
N ASP A 183 25.75 3.17 53.95
CA ASP A 183 26.75 3.54 54.95
C ASP A 183 28.21 3.23 54.53
N ARG A 184 28.53 3.41 53.24
CA ARG A 184 29.88 3.16 52.74
C ARG A 184 30.83 4.30 53.11
N SER A 185 31.90 3.94 53.83
CA SER A 185 33.00 4.85 54.19
C SER A 185 34.16 4.76 53.21
N THR A 186 34.09 5.52 52.11
CA THR A 186 35.11 5.52 51.06
C THR A 186 35.85 6.86 50.95
N LYS A 187 37.02 6.84 50.30
CA LYS A 187 37.85 8.03 50.05
C LYS A 187 37.08 9.06 49.23
N ALA A 188 37.01 10.30 49.71
CA ALA A 188 36.40 11.41 49.00
C ALA A 188 37.44 12.50 48.71
N LYS A 189 37.29 13.22 47.58
CA LYS A 189 38.10 14.37 47.21
C LYS A 189 37.22 15.50 46.68
N ASN A 190 37.58 16.74 47.00
CA ASN A 190 37.01 17.90 46.34
C ASN A 190 37.70 18.06 44.97
N ILE A 191 36.91 18.06 43.91
CA ILE A 191 37.36 18.26 42.53
C ILE A 191 36.73 19.55 42.02
N ILE A 192 37.54 20.40 41.40
CA ILE A 192 37.06 21.57 40.65
C ILE A 192 36.89 21.10 39.21
N CYS A 193 35.66 21.11 38.72
CA CYS A 193 35.38 20.67 37.36
C CYS A 193 35.70 21.81 36.36
N ASN A 194 36.14 21.43 35.16
CA ASN A 194 36.42 22.34 34.06
C ASN A 194 36.26 21.59 32.74
N SER A 195 35.17 21.83 32.04
CA SER A 195 34.79 21.16 30.80
C SER A 195 35.63 21.59 29.59
N GLY A 196 36.44 22.65 29.72
CA GLY A 196 37.39 23.11 28.71
C GLY A 196 38.80 22.49 28.80
N ASP A 197 39.11 21.75 29.88
CA ASP A 197 40.42 21.11 30.08
C ASP A 197 40.28 19.58 29.99
N PRO A 198 40.80 18.93 28.92
CA PRO A 198 40.69 17.48 28.74
C PRO A 198 41.45 16.66 29.80
N SER A 199 42.30 17.28 30.62
CA SER A 199 42.97 16.63 31.75
C SER A 199 42.15 16.61 33.05
N ARG A 200 40.99 17.32 33.09
CA ARG A 200 40.11 17.40 34.24
C ARG A 200 38.77 16.69 34.00
N PRO A 201 38.12 16.15 35.04
CA PRO A 201 36.80 15.57 34.92
C PRO A 201 35.79 16.62 34.43
N ARG A 202 34.97 16.24 33.44
CA ARG A 202 33.84 17.04 32.99
C ARG A 202 32.87 17.27 34.15
N CYS A 203 32.27 18.45 34.22
CA CYS A 203 31.32 18.77 35.28
C CYS A 203 30.10 17.82 35.23
N PRO A 204 29.63 17.30 36.38
CA PRO A 204 28.33 16.64 36.46
C PRO A 204 27.20 17.62 36.09
N ASP A 205 26.02 17.11 35.68
CA ASP A 205 24.94 17.91 35.07
C ASP A 205 24.42 19.09 35.94
N ASN A 206 24.71 19.10 37.25
CA ASN A 206 24.33 20.16 38.20
C ASN A 206 25.47 21.12 38.59
N TYR A 207 26.63 21.06 37.94
CA TYR A 207 27.81 21.86 38.28
C TYR A 207 28.31 22.62 37.04
N ALA A 208 28.65 23.89 37.20
CA ALA A 208 29.26 24.71 36.17
C ALA A 208 30.80 24.65 36.23
N ASP A 209 31.46 25.01 35.13
CA ASP A 209 32.93 25.09 35.11
C ASP A 209 33.44 26.06 36.19
N GLY A 210 34.37 25.58 37.02
CA GLY A 210 34.86 26.30 38.20
C GLY A 210 34.19 25.89 39.51
N ASP A 211 33.06 25.16 39.46
CA ASP A 211 32.44 24.63 40.67
C ASP A 211 33.26 23.50 41.28
N THR A 212 33.20 23.43 42.61
CA THR A 212 33.82 22.35 43.39
C THR A 212 32.78 21.34 43.81
N TYR A 213 32.96 20.09 43.43
CA TYR A 213 32.10 18.96 43.84
C TYR A 213 32.90 17.89 44.59
N ILE A 214 32.22 17.05 45.36
CA ILE A 214 32.83 15.94 46.10
C ILE A 214 32.78 14.70 45.20
N HIS A 215 33.94 14.21 44.79
CA HIS A 215 34.09 12.91 44.13
C HIS A 215 34.46 11.84 45.16
N ARG A 216 33.60 10.83 45.30
CA ARG A 216 33.84 9.66 46.15
C ARG A 216 34.38 8.49 45.33
N SER A 217 35.34 7.77 45.87
CA SER A 217 35.77 6.47 45.35
C SER A 217 34.74 5.39 45.71
N LEU A 218 34.62 4.35 44.89
CA LEU A 218 33.73 3.22 45.17
C LEU A 218 34.31 2.27 46.24
N ASN A 219 35.63 2.05 46.21
CA ASN A 219 36.29 0.99 46.99
C ASN A 219 37.51 1.48 47.79
N ASP A 220 38.08 2.66 47.50
CA ASP A 220 39.24 3.13 48.26
C ASP A 220 38.85 3.41 49.71
N ALA A 221 39.57 2.79 50.65
CA ALA A 221 39.32 2.96 52.07
C ALA A 221 39.53 4.40 52.53
N CYS A 222 38.69 4.85 53.46
CA CYS A 222 38.92 6.10 54.17
C CYS A 222 40.00 5.88 55.25
N THR A 223 41.25 6.19 54.92
CA THR A 223 42.42 5.94 55.80
C THR A 223 42.33 6.58 57.18
N LYS A 224 41.55 7.65 57.34
CA LYS A 224 41.34 8.32 58.64
C LYS A 224 40.37 7.60 59.57
N MET A 225 39.51 6.72 59.06
CA MET A 225 38.50 6.02 59.87
C MET A 225 38.81 4.53 60.08
N GLY A 226 39.89 4.00 59.49
CA GLY A 226 40.26 2.58 59.61
C GLY A 226 39.22 1.60 59.04
N ALA A 227 38.21 2.10 58.34
CA ALA A 227 37.13 1.32 57.77
C ALA A 227 37.45 0.94 56.32
N PHE A 228 37.55 -0.37 56.08
CA PHE A 228 37.64 -0.95 54.75
C PHE A 228 36.23 -1.43 54.38
N PRO A 229 35.48 -0.68 53.57
CA PRO A 229 34.19 -1.17 53.10
C PRO A 229 34.43 -2.46 52.31
N GLU A 230 33.48 -3.40 52.39
CA GLU A 230 33.51 -4.60 51.56
C GLU A 230 33.67 -4.18 50.09
N VAL A 231 34.62 -4.83 49.40
CA VAL A 231 34.98 -4.48 48.03
C VAL A 231 33.74 -4.67 47.17
N PHE A 232 33.25 -3.57 46.61
CA PHE A 232 32.13 -3.61 45.70
C PHE A 232 32.68 -3.92 44.31
N HIS A 233 32.65 -5.21 43.95
CA HIS A 233 33.01 -5.65 42.62
C HIS A 233 31.91 -5.25 41.63
N GLY A 234 32.31 -4.84 40.43
CA GLY A 234 31.37 -4.72 39.32
C GLY A 234 30.84 -6.12 38.98
N ALA A 235 29.52 -6.26 38.87
CA ALA A 235 28.92 -7.45 38.27
C ALA A 235 28.80 -7.24 36.76
N ALA A 236 28.76 -8.32 35.98
CA ALA A 236 28.32 -8.24 34.59
C ALA A 236 26.96 -7.50 34.54
N ASN A 237 26.63 -6.85 33.41
CA ASN A 237 25.32 -6.21 33.18
C ASN A 237 24.84 -5.26 34.31
N SER A 238 25.78 -4.74 35.12
CA SER A 238 25.49 -3.86 36.25
C SER A 238 26.24 -2.54 36.14
N ILE A 239 25.57 -1.47 36.55
CA ILE A 239 26.14 -0.13 36.71
C ILE A 239 26.11 0.24 38.19
N VAL A 240 27.12 0.99 38.65
CA VAL A 240 27.23 1.41 40.05
C VAL A 240 27.32 2.91 40.13
N CYS A 241 26.40 3.52 40.88
CA CYS A 241 26.24 4.96 41.00
C CYS A 241 26.43 5.40 42.45
N LEU A 242 27.15 6.50 42.64
CA LEU A 242 27.46 7.08 43.96
C LEU A 242 26.67 8.35 44.27
N HIS A 243 25.79 8.75 43.35
CA HIS A 243 24.93 9.92 43.42
C HIS A 243 23.48 9.50 43.15
N GLU A 244 22.55 10.39 43.46
CA GLU A 244 21.14 10.22 43.14
C GLU A 244 20.93 10.22 41.63
N THR A 245 20.26 9.18 41.12
CA THR A 245 19.94 9.05 39.69
C THR A 245 18.43 9.15 39.49
N SER A 246 18.00 9.51 38.27
CA SER A 246 16.60 9.47 37.90
C SER A 246 15.99 8.09 38.11
N MET A 247 16.73 6.99 37.86
CA MET A 247 16.24 5.64 38.15
C MET A 247 15.94 5.41 39.64
N LEU A 248 16.77 5.94 40.55
CA LEU A 248 16.57 5.82 41.99
C LEU A 248 15.22 6.41 42.42
N HIS A 249 14.95 7.62 41.95
CA HIS A 249 13.77 8.40 42.31
C HIS A 249 12.52 7.97 41.49
N ASP A 250 12.64 7.96 40.16
CA ASP A 250 11.50 7.83 39.26
C ASP A 250 10.99 6.40 39.15
N ILE A 251 11.86 5.38 39.25
CA ILE A 251 11.45 3.96 39.27
C ILE A 251 11.25 3.52 40.72
N PHE A 252 12.32 3.52 41.51
CA PHE A 252 12.35 2.87 42.82
C PHE A 252 11.78 3.71 43.97
N ASN A 253 11.44 4.98 43.73
CA ASN A 253 10.93 5.90 44.74
C ASN A 253 11.84 5.95 45.99
N GLN A 254 13.15 5.87 45.76
CA GLN A 254 14.19 6.03 46.77
C GLN A 254 14.87 7.37 46.54
N THR A 255 15.43 7.94 47.59
CA THR A 255 16.20 9.19 47.53
C THR A 255 17.57 8.97 48.15
N ALA A 256 18.57 9.70 47.66
CA ALA A 256 19.89 9.61 48.23
C ALA A 256 19.97 10.34 49.57
N PRO A 257 20.69 9.80 50.57
CA PRO A 257 20.90 10.53 51.80
C PRO A 257 21.73 11.80 51.50
N PRO A 258 21.39 12.94 52.11
CA PRO A 258 22.10 14.19 51.86
C PRO A 258 23.55 14.08 52.35
N VAL A 259 24.50 14.20 51.42
CA VAL A 259 25.93 14.22 51.76
C VAL A 259 26.24 15.56 52.45
N ARG A 260 26.34 15.55 53.78
CA ARG A 260 26.65 16.75 54.56
C ARG A 260 28.11 17.14 54.38
N SER A 261 28.42 18.13 53.54
CA SER A 261 29.78 18.68 53.51
C SER A 261 30.09 19.41 54.82
N ILE A 262 31.07 18.93 55.58
CA ILE A 262 31.54 19.64 56.77
C ILE A 262 32.47 20.76 56.31
N ARG A 263 31.96 22.00 56.20
CA ARG A 263 32.77 23.20 55.91
C ARG A 263 33.15 23.87 57.23
N PHE A 264 34.44 23.96 57.52
CA PHE A 264 34.94 24.70 58.67
C PHE A 264 35.30 26.13 58.28
N ALA A 265 34.82 27.13 59.03
CA ALA A 265 35.18 28.53 58.83
C ALA A 265 36.67 28.79 59.19
N PRO A 266 37.45 29.50 58.35
CA PRO A 266 38.87 29.70 58.61
C PRO A 266 39.08 30.85 59.60
N LYS A 267 39.50 30.49 60.82
CA LYS A 267 40.47 31.19 61.71
C LYS A 267 40.38 30.72 63.16
N ARG A 268 39.20 30.32 63.66
CA ARG A 268 39.00 29.78 65.02
C ARG A 268 39.17 28.25 65.14
N CYS A 269 39.20 27.53 64.01
CA CYS A 269 39.35 26.05 64.02
C CYS A 269 40.77 25.58 64.34
N ARG A 270 41.81 26.40 64.08
CA ARG A 270 43.22 25.99 64.27
C ARG A 270 43.55 25.65 65.73
N THR A 271 42.99 26.38 66.69
CA THR A 271 43.11 26.11 68.13
C THR A 271 42.18 25.01 68.63
N SER A 272 41.19 24.61 67.83
CA SER A 272 40.26 23.53 68.15
C SER A 272 40.52 22.26 67.34
N ILE A 273 41.67 22.15 66.66
CA ILE A 273 42.02 20.99 65.82
C ILE A 273 41.88 19.69 66.60
N ALA A 274 42.38 19.61 67.83
CA ALA A 274 42.26 18.40 68.65
C ALA A 274 40.80 18.03 68.96
N LYS A 275 39.92 19.01 69.22
CA LYS A 275 38.47 18.79 69.43
C LYS A 275 37.75 18.43 68.14
N CYS A 276 38.19 19.00 67.02
CA CYS A 276 37.68 18.71 65.68
C CYS A 276 38.06 17.29 65.25
N GLU A 277 39.32 16.90 65.43
CA GLU A 277 39.81 15.54 65.22
C GLU A 277 39.08 14.55 66.13
N GLN A 278 38.85 14.89 67.41
CA GLN A 278 38.00 14.09 68.30
C GLN A 278 36.56 13.92 67.79
N CYS A 279 35.92 14.96 67.24
CA CYS A 279 34.62 14.76 66.57
C CYS A 279 34.76 13.84 65.38
N LEU A 280 35.71 14.12 64.49
CA LEU A 280 35.91 13.37 63.25
C LEU A 280 36.18 11.88 63.49
N THR A 281 36.77 11.52 64.63
CA THR A 281 36.94 10.14 65.09
C THR A 281 35.73 9.57 65.83
N SER A 282 34.74 10.39 66.20
CA SER A 282 33.49 9.93 66.79
C SER A 282 32.55 9.36 65.73
N GLN A 283 31.75 8.36 66.11
CA GLN A 283 30.77 7.70 65.24
C GLN A 283 29.73 8.68 64.64
N ARG A 284 29.57 9.88 65.22
CA ARG A 284 28.64 10.93 64.76
C ARG A 284 29.13 11.77 63.57
N CYS A 285 30.42 11.74 63.26
CA CYS A 285 31.05 12.55 62.19
C CYS A 285 31.39 11.69 60.94
N GLN A 286 30.90 10.44 60.85
CA GLN A 286 31.10 9.58 59.69
C GLN A 286 30.36 10.15 58.46
N LEU A 287 31.11 10.54 57.42
CA LEU A 287 30.55 10.89 56.12
C LEU A 287 30.22 9.61 55.37
N LEU A 288 29.04 9.12 55.66
CA LEU A 288 28.45 7.95 55.06
C LEU A 288 27.73 8.37 53.78
N GLY A 289 27.88 7.57 52.73
CA GLY A 289 27.06 7.73 51.56
C GLY A 289 26.85 6.38 50.90
N ASP A 290 25.72 6.23 50.26
CA ASP A 290 25.32 4.96 49.69
C ASP A 290 26.00 4.74 48.33
N ALA A 291 25.96 3.50 47.87
CA ALA A 291 26.21 3.13 46.49
C ALA A 291 25.01 2.34 45.96
N TYR A 292 24.57 2.68 44.74
CA TYR A 292 23.41 2.11 44.08
C TYR A 292 23.88 1.26 42.91
N ARG A 293 23.62 -0.05 42.96
CA ARG A 293 23.87 -0.95 41.84
C ARG A 293 22.56 -1.22 41.11
N TYR A 294 22.56 -0.96 39.81
CA TYR A 294 21.45 -1.28 38.91
C TYR A 294 21.87 -2.39 37.95
N THR A 295 21.22 -3.53 38.06
CA THR A 295 21.48 -4.70 37.21
C THR A 295 20.26 -4.97 36.35
N ILE A 296 20.44 -5.15 35.04
CA ILE A 296 19.37 -5.61 34.15
C ILE A 296 19.60 -7.05 33.72
N GLU A 297 18.55 -7.85 33.72
CA GLU A 297 18.59 -9.23 33.23
C GLU A 297 17.46 -9.45 32.20
N PRO A 298 17.77 -9.95 31.00
CA PRO A 298 16.76 -10.26 29.99
C PRO A 298 15.95 -11.48 30.45
N MET A 299 14.62 -11.36 30.44
CA MET A 299 13.71 -12.42 30.87
C MET A 299 12.96 -13.01 29.69
N PHE A 300 13.04 -14.33 29.54
CA PHE A 300 12.25 -15.11 28.58
C PHE A 300 11.30 -16.01 29.36
N LYS A 301 9.99 -15.74 29.29
CA LYS A 301 8.97 -16.44 30.10
C LYS A 301 8.92 -17.94 29.80
N LYS A 302 9.06 -18.29 28.52
CA LYS A 302 8.95 -19.67 28.01
C LYS A 302 9.85 -19.89 26.80
N LEU A 303 11.15 -19.66 26.98
CA LEU A 303 12.11 -19.76 25.88
C LEU A 303 12.03 -21.11 25.14
N SER A 304 11.74 -22.20 25.86
CA SER A 304 11.58 -23.54 25.28
C SER A 304 10.34 -23.73 24.40
N GLU A 305 9.34 -22.85 24.52
CA GLU A 305 8.06 -22.96 23.78
C GLU A 305 7.92 -21.85 22.74
N GLN A 306 8.51 -20.68 22.97
CA GLN A 306 8.27 -19.50 22.16
C GLN A 306 9.48 -18.56 22.15
N PHE A 307 9.69 -17.90 21.00
CA PHE A 307 10.65 -16.82 20.84
C PHE A 307 10.10 -15.71 19.94
N GLN A 308 10.72 -14.54 20.01
CA GLN A 308 10.31 -13.33 19.29
C GLN A 308 11.50 -12.73 18.53
N CYS A 309 11.27 -12.24 17.32
CA CYS A 309 12.29 -11.65 16.45
C CYS A 309 11.78 -10.37 15.82
N HIS A 310 12.65 -9.37 15.69
CA HIS A 310 12.31 -8.17 14.96
C HIS A 310 12.82 -8.29 13.53
N ILE A 311 11.88 -8.25 12.58
CA ILE A 311 12.15 -8.34 11.15
C ILE A 311 11.62 -7.10 10.43
N ARG A 312 12.32 -6.67 9.40
CA ARG A 312 12.03 -5.47 8.61
C ARG A 312 11.77 -5.83 7.16
N TYR A 313 10.78 -5.19 6.56
CA TYR A 313 10.41 -5.40 5.17
C TYR A 313 11.53 -4.91 4.25
N ARG A 314 11.95 -5.77 3.32
CA ARG A 314 12.91 -5.44 2.29
C ARG A 314 12.18 -5.14 0.98
N SER A 315 11.93 -3.85 0.73
CA SER A 315 11.23 -3.42 -0.48
C SER A 315 12.06 -3.73 -1.75
N PRO A 316 11.51 -4.46 -2.74
CA PRO A 316 12.19 -4.73 -4.00
C PRO A 316 12.11 -3.52 -4.95
N ALA A 317 13.12 -3.29 -5.80
CA ALA A 317 13.06 -2.19 -6.78
C ALA A 317 11.93 -2.38 -7.83
N THR A 318 11.63 -3.63 -8.15
CA THR A 318 10.59 -4.04 -9.10
C THR A 318 9.67 -5.03 -8.40
N PHE A 319 8.37 -4.74 -8.41
CA PHE A 319 7.37 -5.61 -7.83
C PHE A 319 6.94 -6.70 -8.82
N TYR A 320 6.79 -6.35 -10.10
CA TYR A 320 6.74 -7.27 -11.24
C TYR A 320 6.88 -6.50 -12.54
N ARG A 321 7.23 -7.19 -13.63
CA ARG A 321 7.24 -6.66 -14.99
C ARG A 321 6.20 -7.39 -15.84
N VAL A 322 5.38 -6.61 -16.55
CA VAL A 322 4.38 -7.12 -17.50
C VAL A 322 4.86 -6.82 -18.89
N TRP A 323 4.78 -7.80 -19.78
CA TRP A 323 4.98 -7.59 -21.20
C TRP A 323 3.82 -8.13 -22.01
N PHE A 324 3.56 -7.55 -23.18
CA PHE A 324 2.51 -8.02 -24.06
C PHE A 324 2.77 -7.70 -25.53
N TYR A 325 2.17 -8.49 -26.41
CA TYR A 325 2.12 -8.27 -27.86
C TYR A 325 0.87 -8.93 -28.46
N ILE A 326 0.51 -8.51 -29.67
CA ILE A 326 -0.69 -8.97 -30.37
C ILE A 326 -0.26 -9.65 -31.68
N THR A 327 -0.90 -10.76 -31.99
CA THR A 327 -0.77 -11.46 -33.28
C THR A 327 -2.14 -11.72 -33.88
N VAL A 328 -2.22 -11.82 -35.20
CA VAL A 328 -3.42 -12.30 -35.90
C VAL A 328 -3.08 -13.65 -36.55
N PRO A 329 -3.52 -14.78 -35.95
CA PRO A 329 -3.26 -16.11 -36.48
C PRO A 329 -3.67 -16.24 -37.94
N GLY A 330 -2.81 -16.84 -38.76
CA GLY A 330 -3.03 -16.98 -40.21
C GLY A 330 -2.59 -15.78 -41.05
N THR A 331 -1.94 -14.78 -40.43
CA THR A 331 -1.29 -13.66 -41.10
C THR A 331 0.13 -13.44 -40.53
N ASP A 332 0.94 -12.62 -41.21
CA ASP A 332 2.26 -12.21 -40.71
C ASP A 332 2.19 -10.97 -39.79
N PHE A 333 1.00 -10.63 -39.29
CA PHE A 333 0.81 -9.47 -38.42
C PHE A 333 1.20 -9.78 -36.97
N GLU A 334 2.20 -9.06 -36.47
CA GLU A 334 2.64 -9.05 -35.08
C GLU A 334 2.97 -7.62 -34.65
N THR A 335 2.51 -7.22 -33.46
CA THR A 335 2.90 -5.92 -32.89
C THR A 335 4.24 -6.02 -32.16
N PRO A 336 5.02 -4.91 -32.07
CA PRO A 336 6.21 -4.88 -31.23
C PRO A 336 5.86 -5.20 -29.78
N ARG A 337 6.70 -5.98 -29.10
CA ARG A 337 6.49 -6.28 -27.67
C ARG A 337 6.67 -5.04 -26.81
N ARG A 338 5.71 -4.78 -25.92
CA ARG A 338 5.77 -3.72 -24.91
C ARG A 338 6.10 -4.28 -23.53
N TYR A 339 6.76 -3.47 -22.71
CA TYR A 339 7.18 -3.81 -21.36
C TYR A 339 6.79 -2.69 -20.40
N HIS A 340 6.20 -3.05 -19.27
CA HIS A 340 5.83 -2.12 -18.21
C HIS A 340 6.27 -2.69 -16.86
N THR A 341 6.88 -1.84 -16.04
CA THR A 341 7.40 -2.23 -14.74
C THR A 341 6.54 -1.61 -13.65
N VAL A 342 6.06 -2.43 -12.72
CA VAL A 342 5.41 -1.96 -11.51
C VAL A 342 6.47 -1.89 -10.40
N HIS A 343 6.65 -0.69 -9.85
CA HIS A 343 7.66 -0.40 -8.82
C HIS A 343 7.06 -0.46 -7.41
N ALA A 344 7.87 -0.83 -6.41
CA ALA A 344 7.44 -0.90 -5.02
C ALA A 344 7.62 0.46 -4.31
N ASN A 345 6.76 1.43 -4.65
CA ASN A 345 6.90 2.81 -4.16
C ASN A 345 6.28 3.04 -2.77
N ASP A 346 5.32 2.22 -2.33
CA ASP A 346 4.62 2.37 -1.04
C ASP A 346 4.24 1.00 -0.44
N VAL A 347 4.80 0.66 0.73
CA VAL A 347 4.75 -0.69 1.31
C VAL A 347 3.34 -1.16 1.68
N PRO A 348 2.48 -0.36 2.36
CA PRO A 348 1.16 -0.82 2.77
C PRO A 348 0.19 -1.00 1.60
N SER A 349 0.30 -0.18 0.55
CA SER A 349 -0.56 -0.28 -0.64
C SER A 349 -0.19 -1.45 -1.55
N LEU A 350 0.99 -2.04 -1.40
CA LEU A 350 1.40 -3.22 -2.18
C LEU A 350 0.79 -4.54 -1.69
N GLY A 351 0.19 -4.58 -0.50
CA GLY A 351 -0.39 -5.81 0.04
C GLY A 351 -1.51 -6.38 -0.83
N SER A 352 -2.36 -5.49 -1.38
CA SER A 352 -3.45 -5.78 -2.31
C SER A 352 -3.73 -4.55 -3.16
N ALA A 353 -3.58 -4.64 -4.49
CA ALA A 353 -3.80 -3.48 -5.36
C ALA A 353 -4.25 -3.86 -6.78
N PHE A 354 -4.74 -2.84 -7.49
CA PHE A 354 -5.06 -2.87 -8.91
C PHE A 354 -4.15 -1.91 -9.66
N HIS A 355 -3.40 -2.41 -10.63
CA HIS A 355 -2.48 -1.62 -11.46
C HIS A 355 -2.92 -1.65 -12.92
N ALA A 356 -3.22 -0.48 -13.47
CA ALA A 356 -3.50 -0.33 -14.89
C ALA A 356 -2.18 -0.24 -15.69
N VAL A 357 -2.04 -1.09 -16.69
CA VAL A 357 -0.90 -1.21 -17.60
C VAL A 357 -1.46 -1.16 -19.03
N ASP A 358 -1.49 0.03 -19.61
CA ASP A 358 -2.21 0.30 -20.87
C ASP A 358 -3.67 -0.21 -20.79
N PHE A 359 -4.03 -1.23 -21.56
CA PHE A 359 -5.37 -1.85 -21.55
C PHE A 359 -5.51 -3.02 -20.57
N ILE A 360 -4.44 -3.40 -19.86
CA ILE A 360 -4.42 -4.55 -18.94
C ILE A 360 -4.53 -4.02 -17.52
N THR A 361 -5.46 -4.57 -16.74
CA THR A 361 -5.50 -4.33 -15.29
C THR A 361 -4.94 -5.56 -14.58
N VAL A 362 -3.91 -5.37 -13.75
CA VAL A 362 -3.33 -6.40 -12.90
C VAL A 362 -3.86 -6.21 -11.48
N GLU A 363 -4.61 -7.18 -10.98
CA GLU A 363 -4.92 -7.32 -9.56
C GLU A 363 -3.91 -8.27 -8.93
N HIS A 364 -3.36 -7.90 -7.78
CA HIS A 364 -2.51 -8.80 -7.01
C HIS A 364 -2.87 -8.78 -5.52
N TYR A 365 -2.57 -9.90 -4.86
CA TYR A 365 -2.71 -10.05 -3.43
C TYR A 365 -1.54 -10.86 -2.87
N THR A 366 -0.84 -10.30 -1.88
CA THR A 366 0.36 -10.90 -1.28
C THR A 366 0.04 -11.96 -0.22
N GLY A 367 -1.21 -12.03 0.27
CA GLY A 367 -1.59 -12.93 1.35
C GLY A 367 -1.31 -12.38 2.75
N VAL A 368 -0.32 -11.49 2.90
CA VAL A 368 0.14 -10.93 4.18
C VAL A 368 -0.12 -9.43 4.18
N GLN A 369 -0.69 -8.90 5.26
CA GLN A 369 -0.86 -7.45 5.38
C GLN A 369 0.52 -6.82 5.59
N LEU A 370 1.01 -6.00 4.66
CA LEU A 370 2.39 -5.50 4.72
C LEU A 370 2.55 -4.38 5.74
N HIS A 371 3.60 -4.47 6.55
CA HIS A 371 4.07 -3.44 7.47
C HIS A 371 5.59 -3.33 7.36
N ASP A 372 6.14 -2.15 7.66
CA ASP A 372 7.59 -1.90 7.61
C ASP A 372 8.36 -2.82 8.57
N ASP A 373 7.84 -2.99 9.79
CA ASP A 373 8.47 -3.76 10.85
C ASP A 373 7.46 -4.73 11.48
N PHE A 374 7.89 -5.97 11.68
CA PHE A 374 7.15 -7.00 12.39
C PHE A 374 7.91 -7.54 13.58
N ILE A 375 7.15 -7.93 14.61
CA ILE A 375 7.60 -8.94 15.55
C ILE A 375 7.13 -10.29 15.02
N LEU A 376 8.09 -11.12 14.61
CA LEU A 376 7.88 -12.52 14.24
C LEU A 376 7.92 -13.36 15.51
N ILE A 377 6.85 -14.12 15.75
CA ILE A 377 6.73 -15.02 16.88
C ILE A 377 6.75 -16.45 16.37
N GLY A 378 7.74 -17.23 16.81
CA GLY A 378 7.81 -18.66 16.61
C GLY A 378 7.34 -19.39 17.86
N GLN A 379 6.39 -20.31 17.71
CA GLN A 379 5.87 -21.14 18.79
C GLN A 379 6.01 -22.62 18.43
N GLU A 380 6.58 -23.43 19.33
CA GLU A 380 6.70 -24.87 19.14
C GLU A 380 5.33 -25.54 19.15
N ASP A 381 5.09 -26.44 18.18
CA ASP A 381 3.85 -27.18 18.04
C ASP A 381 3.77 -28.30 19.12
N PRO A 382 2.80 -28.27 20.04
CA PRO A 382 2.70 -29.28 21.10
C PRO A 382 2.51 -30.71 20.58
N GLY A 383 1.99 -30.87 19.35
CA GLY A 383 1.66 -32.16 18.75
C GLY A 383 2.75 -32.74 17.85
N LEU A 384 3.77 -31.95 17.48
CA LEU A 384 4.79 -32.33 16.49
C LEU A 384 6.18 -31.85 16.92
N LEU A 385 7.04 -32.79 17.33
CA LEU A 385 8.43 -32.54 17.71
C LEU A 385 9.16 -31.73 16.63
N ASN A 386 9.83 -30.64 17.04
CA ASN A 386 10.61 -29.73 16.19
C ASN A 386 9.84 -28.94 15.13
N ARG A 387 8.50 -28.91 15.15
CA ARG A 387 7.74 -28.05 14.26
C ARG A 387 7.45 -26.72 14.94
N ILE A 388 7.68 -25.61 14.22
CA ILE A 388 7.43 -24.26 14.72
C ILE A 388 6.33 -23.62 13.88
N ASN A 389 5.29 -23.14 14.56
CA ASN A 389 4.23 -22.34 13.97
C ASN A 389 4.62 -20.87 14.10
N PHE A 390 4.51 -20.13 12.99
CA PHE A 390 4.93 -18.74 12.94
C PHE A 390 3.73 -17.81 12.82
N THR A 391 3.80 -16.70 13.54
CA THR A 391 2.85 -15.60 13.44
C THR A 391 3.63 -14.28 13.35
N VAL A 392 3.05 -13.28 12.69
CA VAL A 392 3.59 -11.93 12.65
C VAL A 392 2.61 -10.96 13.28
N GLN A 393 3.15 -9.98 14.01
CA GLN A 393 2.40 -8.87 14.59
C GLN A 393 3.11 -7.55 14.26
N PRO A 394 2.38 -6.50 13.82
CA PRO A 394 2.96 -5.18 13.56
C PRO A 394 3.73 -4.68 14.78
N LYS A 395 4.96 -4.18 14.56
CA LYS A 395 5.74 -3.59 15.65
C LYS A 395 5.11 -2.24 16.03
N LYS A 396 4.97 -1.99 17.33
CA LYS A 396 4.57 -0.67 17.85
C LYS A 396 5.55 0.42 17.44
N SER A 397 5.05 1.60 17.13
CA SER A 397 5.87 2.81 17.07
C SER A 397 6.24 3.27 18.49
N ALA A 398 7.25 4.14 18.64
CA ALA A 398 7.66 4.65 19.95
C ALA A 398 6.52 5.37 20.70
N ALA A 399 5.58 5.99 19.96
CA ALA A 399 4.44 6.70 20.54
C ALA A 399 3.36 5.75 21.10
N ASP A 400 3.33 4.50 20.65
CA ASP A 400 2.31 3.51 21.06
C ASP A 400 2.67 2.78 22.36
N TYR A 401 3.87 3.01 22.89
CA TYR A 401 4.27 2.49 24.19
C TYR A 401 3.58 3.30 25.29
N GLN A 402 2.83 2.59 26.13
CA GLN A 402 2.19 3.23 27.28
C GLN A 402 3.28 3.59 28.29
N MET A 403 3.46 4.88 28.59
CA MET A 403 4.43 5.38 29.57
C MET A 403 3.88 5.23 30.99
N VAL A 404 3.77 3.98 31.45
CA VAL A 404 3.31 3.62 32.79
C VAL A 404 4.52 3.34 33.67
N LYS A 405 4.53 3.91 34.89
CA LYS A 405 5.59 3.66 35.87
C LYS A 405 5.65 2.16 36.22
N PRO A 406 6.84 1.53 36.14
CA PRO A 406 7.00 0.12 36.50
C PRO A 406 6.61 -0.19 37.95
N SER A 407 6.03 -1.36 38.18
CA SER A 407 5.78 -1.86 39.53
C SER A 407 7.07 -2.30 40.20
N VAL A 408 7.26 -1.92 41.47
CA VAL A 408 8.47 -2.24 42.24
C VAL A 408 8.12 -3.21 43.37
N HIS A 409 8.85 -4.32 43.41
CA HIS A 409 8.79 -5.30 44.47
C HIS A 409 9.99 -5.14 45.40
N LYS A 410 9.72 -4.93 46.68
CA LYS A 410 10.74 -4.82 47.72
C LYS A 410 11.08 -6.21 48.26
N ILE A 411 12.28 -6.70 47.99
CA ILE A 411 12.79 -7.97 48.53
C ILE A 411 13.33 -7.76 49.95
N SER A 412 14.05 -6.65 50.17
CA SER A 412 14.60 -6.28 51.47
C SER A 412 14.65 -4.75 51.62
N ASN A 413 15.19 -4.24 52.73
CA ASN A 413 15.38 -2.79 52.92
C ASN A 413 16.46 -2.18 52.00
N THR A 414 17.21 -3.02 51.29
CA THR A 414 18.31 -2.62 50.41
C THR A 414 18.20 -3.21 49.01
N VAL A 415 17.26 -4.14 48.76
CA VAL A 415 17.11 -4.81 47.46
C VAL A 415 15.68 -4.64 46.95
N PHE A 416 15.58 -4.10 45.74
CA PHE A 416 14.32 -3.82 45.05
C PHE A 416 14.40 -4.35 43.62
N VAL A 417 13.29 -4.87 43.11
CA VAL A 417 13.22 -5.44 41.75
C VAL A 417 12.01 -4.89 41.03
N SER A 418 12.16 -4.59 39.74
CA SER A 418 11.08 -4.12 38.90
C SER A 418 11.14 -4.78 37.52
N SER A 419 9.98 -5.21 37.00
CA SER A 419 9.86 -5.71 35.64
C SER A 419 9.60 -4.54 34.69
N ILE A 420 10.56 -4.29 33.81
CA ILE A 420 10.55 -3.15 32.87
C ILE A 420 10.56 -3.63 31.43
N GLN A 421 10.19 -2.74 30.52
CA GLN A 421 10.37 -2.90 29.09
C GLN A 421 10.93 -1.61 28.50
N PHE A 422 11.59 -1.70 27.34
CA PHE A 422 12.05 -0.55 26.59
C PHE A 422 11.09 -0.12 25.48
N ASP A 423 11.18 1.15 25.07
CA ASP A 423 10.37 1.77 24.00
C ASP A 423 10.70 1.26 22.58
N GLU A 424 11.75 0.45 22.46
CA GLU A 424 12.08 -0.32 21.26
C GLU A 424 12.90 -1.57 21.64
N PRO A 425 12.88 -2.63 20.82
CA PRO A 425 13.73 -3.79 21.03
C PRO A 425 15.20 -3.39 21.16
N PHE A 426 15.85 -3.81 22.24
CA PHE A 426 17.26 -3.55 22.54
C PHE A 426 17.66 -2.06 22.55
N ALA A 427 16.73 -1.15 22.91
CA ALA A 427 17.06 0.26 23.21
C ALA A 427 18.22 0.31 24.23
N TYR A 428 18.09 -0.50 25.27
CA TYR A 428 19.21 -1.01 26.05
C TYR A 428 19.27 -2.54 25.96
N SER A 429 20.47 -3.06 26.13
CA SER A 429 20.76 -4.49 26.29
C SER A 429 21.81 -4.61 27.39
N THR A 430 22.04 -5.80 27.92
CA THR A 430 23.04 -6.10 28.95
C THR A 430 24.43 -5.54 28.62
N SER A 431 24.81 -5.52 27.34
CA SER A 431 26.08 -4.96 26.87
C SER A 431 26.07 -3.43 26.80
N LYS A 432 25.02 -2.82 26.23
CA LYS A 432 24.83 -1.36 26.17
C LYS A 432 24.57 -0.74 27.53
N TRP A 433 24.03 -1.50 28.48
CA TRP A 433 23.71 -1.02 29.82
C TRP A 433 24.95 -0.51 30.55
N VAL A 434 26.09 -1.19 30.36
CA VAL A 434 27.34 -0.87 31.06
C VAL A 434 28.21 0.15 30.30
N ARG A 435 27.97 0.35 29.00
CA ARG A 435 28.71 1.31 28.15
C ARG A 435 28.10 2.73 28.25
N GLY A 436 28.93 3.78 28.15
CA GLY A 436 28.49 5.20 28.09
C GLY A 436 28.47 5.95 29.43
N ARG A 437 27.64 7.00 29.56
CA ARG A 437 27.38 7.69 30.84
C ARG A 437 26.66 6.70 31.76
N GLN A 438 27.42 6.09 32.68
CA GLN A 438 26.99 4.87 33.38
C GLN A 438 25.71 5.06 34.20
N CYS A 439 25.46 6.25 34.74
CA CYS A 439 24.37 6.51 35.69
C CYS A 439 23.18 7.31 35.11
N ASP A 440 23.37 8.00 33.98
CA ASP A 440 22.39 8.92 33.41
C ASP A 440 21.61 8.23 32.28
N LYS A 441 20.77 7.27 32.64
CA LYS A 441 19.91 6.57 31.69
C LYS A 441 18.72 7.43 31.29
N ASP A 442 18.41 7.43 30.01
CA ASP A 442 17.23 8.12 29.47
C ASP A 442 15.94 7.43 29.96
N MET A 443 15.24 8.11 30.87
CA MET A 443 14.01 7.61 31.48
C MET A 443 12.84 7.52 30.49
N SER A 444 12.86 8.26 29.38
CA SER A 444 11.81 8.19 28.36
C SER A 444 11.77 6.85 27.62
N ARG A 445 12.87 6.10 27.68
CA ARG A 445 13.02 4.78 27.05
C ARG A 445 12.64 3.62 27.96
N ILE A 446 12.31 3.87 29.22
CA ILE A 446 12.05 2.82 30.22
C ILE A 446 10.58 2.88 30.66
N THR A 447 9.85 1.79 30.48
CA THR A 447 8.44 1.68 30.81
C THR A 447 8.12 0.36 31.54
N ALA A 448 6.89 0.21 32.03
CA ALA A 448 6.38 -1.04 32.57
C ALA A 448 6.34 -2.15 31.49
N MET A 449 6.42 -3.40 31.94
CA MET A 449 6.32 -4.60 31.09
C MET A 449 5.12 -4.54 30.12
N GLN A 450 5.40 -4.57 28.82
CA GLN A 450 4.40 -4.61 27.75
C GLN A 450 4.98 -5.26 26.48
N PRO A 451 4.15 -5.76 25.54
CA PRO A 451 4.64 -6.30 24.28
C PRO A 451 5.14 -5.20 23.33
N HIS A 452 6.14 -5.54 22.51
CA HIS A 452 6.70 -4.68 21.45
C HIS A 452 5.83 -4.58 20.19
N TYR A 453 4.69 -5.29 20.16
CA TYR A 453 3.81 -5.41 19.01
C TYR A 453 2.37 -5.03 19.34
N GLU A 454 1.61 -4.71 18.30
CA GLU A 454 0.17 -4.45 18.35
C GLU A 454 -0.64 -5.74 18.49
N ASN A 455 -1.88 -5.64 18.98
CA ASN A 455 -2.75 -6.81 19.17
C ASN A 455 -3.42 -7.28 17.86
N ILE A 456 -2.64 -7.39 16.79
CA ILE A 456 -3.04 -7.86 15.46
C ILE A 456 -2.09 -8.99 15.11
N SER A 457 -2.62 -10.21 14.94
CA SER A 457 -1.81 -11.40 14.69
C SER A 457 -2.24 -12.09 13.41
N GLN A 458 -1.26 -12.41 12.57
CA GLN A 458 -1.47 -13.16 11.34
C GLN A 458 -0.59 -14.41 11.31
N ALA A 459 -1.20 -15.57 11.05
CA ALA A 459 -0.47 -16.82 10.87
C ALA A 459 0.22 -16.89 9.51
N VAL A 460 1.52 -17.21 9.53
CA VAL A 460 2.36 -17.25 8.33
C VAL A 460 3.16 -18.54 8.26
N LYS A 461 3.55 -18.91 7.05
CA LYS A 461 4.58 -19.88 6.75
C LYS A 461 5.85 -19.11 6.42
N VAL A 462 6.92 -19.45 7.12
CA VAL A 462 8.24 -18.87 6.90
C VAL A 462 9.04 -19.85 6.05
N VAL A 463 9.43 -19.42 4.86
CA VAL A 463 10.48 -20.09 4.10
C VAL A 463 11.77 -19.32 4.40
N ALA A 464 12.65 -19.93 5.20
CA ALA A 464 13.98 -19.36 5.43
C ALA A 464 14.76 -19.47 4.12
N ASP A 465 14.93 -18.34 3.43
CA ASP A 465 15.58 -18.29 2.13
C ASP A 465 17.11 -18.29 2.29
N ASN A 466 17.62 -17.63 3.35
CA ASN A 466 19.02 -17.64 3.70
C ASN A 466 19.24 -17.39 5.21
N MET A 467 20.03 -18.23 5.87
CA MET A 467 20.50 -18.04 7.25
C MET A 467 21.96 -17.56 7.31
N ALA A 468 22.49 -17.03 6.20
CA ALA A 468 23.70 -16.20 6.21
C ALA A 468 23.31 -14.74 6.48
N GLU A 469 24.20 -13.95 7.05
CA GLU A 469 23.89 -12.56 7.42
C GLU A 469 23.64 -11.66 6.20
N PRO A 470 22.54 -10.87 6.17
CA PRO A 470 21.41 -10.84 7.12
C PRO A 470 20.44 -12.02 6.91
N TYR A 471 19.82 -12.51 7.99
CA TYR A 471 18.84 -13.59 7.92
C TYR A 471 17.60 -13.10 7.15
N THR A 472 17.19 -13.85 6.12
CA THR A 472 16.03 -13.50 5.31
C THR A 472 14.85 -14.44 5.52
N TYR A 473 13.66 -13.85 5.60
CA TYR A 473 12.39 -14.51 5.87
C TYR A 473 11.46 -14.24 4.70
N LEU A 474 11.21 -15.25 3.87
CA LEU A 474 10.18 -15.18 2.86
C LEU A 474 8.85 -15.61 3.51
N LEU A 475 7.92 -14.66 3.63
CA LEU A 475 6.65 -14.90 4.31
C LEU A 475 5.56 -15.25 3.31
N SER A 476 4.73 -16.22 3.67
CA SER A 476 3.47 -16.51 2.97
C SER A 476 2.37 -16.76 3.98
N SER A 477 1.12 -16.41 3.65
CA SER A 477 0.01 -16.61 4.58
C SER A 477 -0.29 -18.09 4.79
N ALA A 478 -0.63 -18.47 6.02
CA ALA A 478 -1.01 -19.84 6.35
C ALA A 478 -2.44 -20.18 5.89
N THR A 479 -3.31 -19.17 5.79
CA THR A 479 -4.75 -19.32 5.53
C THR A 479 -5.16 -18.87 4.13
N SER A 480 -4.52 -17.83 3.61
CA SER A 480 -4.81 -17.24 2.30
C SER A 480 -3.63 -17.45 1.34
N ARG A 481 -3.92 -17.71 0.07
CA ARG A 481 -2.89 -17.88 -0.96
C ARG A 481 -2.66 -16.55 -1.65
N SER A 482 -1.39 -16.22 -1.88
CA SER A 482 -0.99 -15.08 -2.72
C SER A 482 -1.39 -15.37 -4.17
N TYR A 483 -1.93 -14.38 -4.88
CA TYR A 483 -2.36 -14.56 -6.27
C TYR A 483 -2.21 -13.30 -7.11
N MET A 484 -2.26 -13.50 -8.43
CA MET A 484 -2.44 -12.47 -9.44
C MET A 484 -3.65 -12.78 -10.31
N ARG A 485 -4.31 -11.74 -10.79
CA ARG A 485 -5.38 -11.80 -11.78
C ARG A 485 -5.15 -10.69 -12.81
N LEU A 486 -5.36 -11.02 -14.08
CA LEU A 486 -5.34 -10.06 -15.17
C LEU A 486 -6.74 -9.86 -15.72
N PHE A 487 -7.04 -8.62 -16.08
CA PHE A 487 -8.29 -8.22 -16.72
C PHE A 487 -7.98 -7.39 -17.97
N VAL A 488 -8.67 -7.69 -19.07
CA VAL A 488 -8.60 -6.95 -20.34
C VAL A 488 -10.03 -6.65 -20.80
N PRO A 489 -10.39 -5.36 -21.00
CA PRO A 489 -11.75 -4.94 -21.34
C PRO A 489 -12.11 -5.34 -22.77
N GLY A 490 -13.27 -5.97 -22.97
CA GLY A 490 -13.75 -6.41 -24.28
C GLY A 490 -14.27 -5.27 -25.15
N ASN A 491 -14.87 -4.25 -24.53
CA ASN A 491 -15.54 -3.13 -25.20
C ASN A 491 -14.60 -2.06 -25.80
N THR A 492 -13.30 -2.22 -25.62
CA THR A 492 -12.28 -1.24 -26.03
C THR A 492 -11.29 -1.88 -26.99
N SER A 493 -10.90 -1.16 -28.04
CA SER A 493 -9.86 -1.64 -28.96
C SER A 493 -8.51 -1.64 -28.27
N ILE A 494 -7.80 -2.76 -28.36
CA ILE A 494 -6.43 -2.88 -27.84
C ILE A 494 -5.40 -2.36 -28.84
N LEU A 495 -5.75 -2.31 -30.13
CA LEU A 495 -4.84 -1.88 -31.19
C LEU A 495 -4.56 -0.38 -31.12
N SER A 496 -5.48 0.43 -30.60
CA SER A 496 -5.24 1.87 -30.39
C SER A 496 -3.97 2.10 -29.58
N TRP A 497 -3.69 1.26 -28.58
CA TRP A 497 -2.50 1.35 -27.73
C TRP A 497 -1.19 1.28 -28.52
N PHE A 498 -1.15 0.50 -29.60
CA PHE A 498 0.02 0.37 -30.48
C PHE A 498 0.10 1.45 -31.56
N PHE A 499 -1.06 1.96 -31.98
CA PHE A 499 -1.20 2.81 -33.15
C PHE A 499 -1.67 4.23 -32.79
N HIS A 500 -1.59 4.67 -31.53
CA HIS A 500 -2.11 5.98 -31.08
C HIS A 500 -1.57 7.19 -31.85
N GLU A 501 -0.34 7.13 -32.37
CA GLU A 501 0.29 8.20 -33.14
C GLU A 501 -0.13 8.22 -34.61
N THR A 502 -0.60 7.08 -35.11
CA THR A 502 -1.29 7.01 -36.39
C THR A 502 -2.76 7.22 -36.09
N GLY A 503 -3.34 8.37 -36.45
CA GLY A 503 -4.81 8.54 -36.41
C GLY A 503 -5.51 7.45 -37.23
N PRO A 504 -6.81 7.56 -37.58
CA PRO A 504 -7.38 6.68 -38.59
C PRO A 504 -6.60 6.87 -39.91
N VAL A 505 -5.59 6.04 -40.15
CA VAL A 505 -4.78 6.06 -41.37
C VAL A 505 -5.57 5.28 -42.41
N LEU A 506 -6.35 6.01 -43.19
CA LEU A 506 -6.56 5.60 -44.57
C LEU A 506 -5.18 5.60 -45.22
N LEU A 507 -4.70 4.43 -45.62
CA LEU A 507 -3.59 4.32 -46.56
C LEU A 507 -4.08 4.95 -47.88
N THR A 508 -3.91 6.27 -48.02
CA THR A 508 -4.32 7.02 -49.20
C THR A 508 -3.38 6.69 -50.34
N ASP A 509 -3.90 5.97 -51.33
CA ASP A 509 -3.30 5.93 -52.67
C ASP A 509 -3.50 7.32 -53.32
N ALA A 510 -2.61 7.73 -54.22
CA ALA A 510 -2.51 9.08 -54.81
C ALA A 510 -3.68 9.46 -55.76
N SER A 511 -4.83 8.78 -55.64
CA SER A 511 -5.94 8.78 -56.58
C SER A 511 -7.14 9.63 -56.13
N LEU A 512 -7.01 10.47 -55.10
CA LEU A 512 -8.09 11.26 -54.50
C LEU A 512 -7.81 12.77 -54.57
N SER A 513 -8.81 13.54 -55.01
CA SER A 513 -8.79 15.01 -55.12
C SER A 513 -10.08 15.58 -54.50
N SER A 514 -9.99 16.66 -53.73
CA SER A 514 -11.16 17.29 -53.08
C SER A 514 -11.11 18.82 -53.15
N ASN A 515 -12.27 19.44 -53.37
CA ASN A 515 -12.43 20.90 -53.39
C ASN A 515 -13.69 21.32 -52.60
N LEU A 516 -13.58 22.43 -51.86
CA LEU A 516 -14.65 23.03 -51.06
C LEU A 516 -14.92 24.44 -51.55
N THR A 517 -16.16 24.72 -51.93
CA THR A 517 -16.58 26.03 -52.43
C THR A 517 -17.89 26.45 -51.76
N ILE A 518 -17.98 27.70 -51.31
CA ILE A 518 -19.23 28.29 -50.84
C ILE A 518 -19.99 28.90 -52.03
N ASN A 519 -21.31 28.74 -52.07
CA ASN A 519 -22.13 29.34 -53.14
C ASN A 519 -22.10 30.88 -53.05
N ASP A 520 -22.30 31.55 -54.20
CA ASP A 520 -22.17 33.01 -54.32
C ASP A 520 -23.16 33.80 -53.43
N ASP A 521 -24.26 33.17 -53.00
CA ASP A 521 -25.26 33.73 -52.09
C ASP A 521 -24.99 33.39 -50.61
N HIS A 522 -23.89 32.68 -50.31
CA HIS A 522 -23.47 32.24 -48.98
C HIS A 522 -24.47 31.36 -48.23
N THR A 523 -25.44 30.75 -48.92
CA THR A 523 -26.49 29.93 -48.28
C THR A 523 -26.16 28.44 -48.20
N ALA A 524 -25.13 27.99 -48.92
CA ALA A 524 -24.73 26.60 -48.92
C ALA A 524 -23.24 26.38 -49.19
N TRP A 525 -22.69 25.33 -48.59
CA TRP A 525 -21.36 24.79 -48.89
C TRP A 525 -21.49 23.64 -49.89
N THR A 526 -20.70 23.71 -50.96
CA THR A 526 -20.59 22.64 -51.95
C THR A 526 -19.24 21.94 -51.79
N ILE A 527 -19.28 20.63 -51.56
CA ILE A 527 -18.11 19.77 -51.43
C ILE A 527 -18.03 18.84 -52.64
N ASN A 528 -16.91 18.90 -53.33
CA ASN A 528 -16.58 18.04 -54.47
C ASN A 528 -15.44 17.10 -54.10
N ILE A 529 -15.71 15.80 -54.13
CA ILE A 529 -14.67 14.78 -53.95
C ILE A 529 -14.65 13.91 -55.21
N GLU A 530 -13.49 13.80 -55.84
CA GLU A 530 -13.27 12.97 -57.02
C GLU A 530 -12.16 11.95 -56.79
N GLY A 531 -12.32 10.79 -57.42
CA GLY A 531 -11.31 9.75 -57.40
C GLY A 531 -11.37 8.85 -58.62
N ILE A 532 -10.26 8.14 -58.87
CA ILE A 532 -10.13 7.15 -59.95
C ILE A 532 -10.10 5.75 -59.33
N THR A 533 -10.94 4.83 -59.81
CA THR A 533 -10.93 3.42 -59.39
C THR A 533 -10.68 2.50 -60.58
N GLN A 534 -9.80 1.51 -60.40
CA GLN A 534 -9.53 0.50 -61.43
C GLN A 534 -10.60 -0.61 -61.49
N SER A 535 -11.62 -0.58 -60.62
CA SER A 535 -12.66 -1.63 -60.55
C SER A 535 -14.03 -1.05 -60.12
N HIS A 536 -15.04 -1.33 -60.94
CA HIS A 536 -16.42 -0.85 -60.78
C HIS A 536 -17.14 -1.43 -59.53
N THR A 537 -16.63 -2.50 -58.90
CA THR A 537 -17.25 -3.15 -57.73
C THR A 537 -16.87 -2.56 -56.36
N ARG A 538 -15.95 -1.57 -56.30
CA ARG A 538 -15.52 -0.90 -55.04
C ARG A 538 -16.04 0.53 -54.85
N ILE A 539 -16.89 1.02 -55.76
CA ILE A 539 -17.39 2.40 -55.79
C ILE A 539 -18.36 2.66 -54.62
N ILE A 540 -19.35 1.77 -54.42
CA ILE A 540 -20.46 1.96 -53.46
C ILE A 540 -20.02 1.87 -51.97
N PRO A 541 -19.15 0.93 -51.54
CA PRO A 541 -18.75 0.82 -50.13
C PRO A 541 -17.84 1.97 -49.66
N THR A 542 -17.00 2.49 -50.55
CA THR A 542 -16.08 3.61 -50.27
C THR A 542 -16.84 4.92 -50.13
N LEU A 543 -17.85 5.13 -50.99
CA LEU A 543 -18.76 6.29 -50.93
C LEU A 543 -19.65 6.27 -49.68
N ASN A 544 -20.17 5.10 -49.27
CA ASN A 544 -20.95 4.98 -48.04
C ASN A 544 -20.14 5.33 -46.79
N LYS A 545 -18.85 4.96 -46.72
CA LYS A 545 -17.97 5.32 -45.59
C LYS A 545 -17.67 6.82 -45.53
N ILE A 546 -17.47 7.47 -46.68
CA ILE A 546 -17.26 8.92 -46.77
C ILE A 546 -18.54 9.68 -46.37
N CYS A 547 -19.72 9.23 -46.81
CA CYS A 547 -21.01 9.81 -46.40
C CYS A 547 -21.28 9.65 -44.89
N ILE A 548 -20.96 8.51 -44.28
CA ILE A 548 -21.15 8.29 -42.83
C ILE A 548 -20.22 9.19 -42.00
N GLN A 549 -18.96 9.34 -42.41
CA GLN A 549 -18.02 10.22 -41.72
C GLN A 549 -18.38 11.71 -41.90
N LEU A 550 -18.84 12.13 -43.08
CA LEU A 550 -19.34 13.49 -43.31
C LEU A 550 -20.60 13.78 -42.51
N CYS A 551 -21.55 12.84 -42.39
CA CYS A 551 -22.73 12.98 -41.53
C CYS A 551 -22.36 13.18 -40.05
N HIS A 552 -21.32 12.49 -39.56
CA HIS A 552 -20.79 12.67 -38.20
C HIS A 552 -20.11 14.03 -37.97
N VAL A 553 -19.53 14.62 -39.01
CA VAL A 553 -18.94 15.98 -38.95
C VAL A 553 -20.03 17.05 -39.01
N ILE A 554 -21.04 16.89 -39.87
CA ILE A 554 -22.16 17.83 -40.04
C ILE A 554 -23.02 17.91 -38.77
N THR A 555 -23.27 16.78 -38.11
CA THR A 555 -24.03 16.74 -36.84
C THR A 555 -23.33 17.41 -35.66
N ARG A 556 -22.00 17.63 -35.73
CA ARG A 556 -21.25 18.38 -34.70
C ARG A 556 -21.28 19.91 -34.88
N ILE A 557 -21.76 20.43 -36.02
CA ILE A 557 -21.71 21.88 -36.35
C ILE A 557 -22.93 22.65 -35.81
N GLY A 558 -23.95 21.98 -35.26
CA GLY A 558 -24.90 22.62 -34.33
C GLY A 558 -25.91 23.61 -34.94
N SER A 559 -26.42 23.35 -36.14
CA SER A 559 -27.62 24.02 -36.68
C SER A 559 -28.43 23.06 -37.55
N ASN A 560 -29.72 23.35 -37.77
CA ASN A 560 -30.70 22.57 -38.53
C ASN A 560 -30.37 22.46 -40.03
N ALA A 561 -29.18 21.97 -40.39
CA ALA A 561 -28.77 21.75 -41.76
C ALA A 561 -29.47 20.51 -42.32
N VAL A 562 -30.33 20.70 -43.32
CA VAL A 562 -30.95 19.60 -44.08
C VAL A 562 -29.99 19.22 -45.20
N SER A 563 -29.39 18.03 -45.11
CA SER A 563 -28.57 17.48 -46.19
C SER A 563 -29.46 16.91 -47.29
N HIS A 564 -29.29 17.34 -48.54
CA HIS A 564 -29.85 16.61 -49.67
C HIS A 564 -29.07 15.32 -49.94
N VAL A 565 -29.79 14.31 -50.45
CA VAL A 565 -29.24 12.99 -50.77
C VAL A 565 -28.04 13.16 -51.72
N PRO A 566 -26.85 12.62 -51.37
CA PRO A 566 -25.66 12.76 -52.19
C PRO A 566 -25.90 12.22 -53.60
N GLN A 567 -25.64 13.03 -54.62
CA GLN A 567 -25.68 12.58 -56.00
C GLN A 567 -24.34 12.00 -56.39
N ILE A 568 -24.36 10.72 -56.77
CA ILE A 568 -23.19 9.96 -57.20
C ILE A 568 -23.31 9.78 -58.70
N SER A 569 -22.30 10.26 -59.45
CA SER A 569 -22.14 9.95 -60.86
C SER A 569 -20.85 9.16 -61.07
N ALA A 570 -20.93 8.08 -61.85
CA ALA A 570 -19.79 7.22 -62.16
C ALA A 570 -19.77 6.94 -63.66
N ALA A 571 -18.69 7.34 -64.33
CA ALA A 571 -18.48 7.08 -65.75
C ALA A 571 -16.99 6.78 -66.01
N GLY A 572 -16.70 5.66 -66.67
CA GLY A 572 -15.34 5.32 -67.13
C GLY A 572 -14.27 5.17 -66.05
N GLY A 573 -14.60 4.67 -64.85
CA GLY A 573 -13.64 4.47 -63.76
C GLY A 573 -13.30 5.74 -62.95
N LYS A 574 -13.91 6.88 -63.28
CA LYS A 574 -13.87 8.10 -62.45
C LYS A 574 -15.22 8.25 -61.73
N TRP A 575 -15.18 8.53 -60.43
CA TRP A 575 -16.38 8.83 -59.64
C TRP A 575 -16.28 10.23 -59.06
N VAL A 576 -17.44 10.88 -58.94
CA VAL A 576 -17.59 12.19 -58.32
C VAL A 576 -18.72 12.12 -57.30
N LEU A 577 -18.40 12.50 -56.07
CA LEU A 577 -19.38 12.70 -55.00
C LEU A 577 -19.66 14.20 -54.88
N HIS A 578 -20.92 14.56 -55.09
CA HIS A 578 -21.41 15.93 -54.96
C HIS A 578 -22.24 16.05 -53.67
N LEU A 579 -21.78 16.88 -52.74
CA LEU A 579 -22.49 17.14 -51.47
C LEU A 579 -22.82 18.63 -51.35
N ILE A 580 -24.08 18.94 -51.09
CA ILE A 580 -24.57 20.29 -50.84
C ILE A 580 -25.08 20.34 -49.40
N ILE A 581 -24.49 21.22 -48.61
CA ILE A 581 -24.87 21.45 -47.21
C ILE A 581 -25.47 22.85 -47.13
N MET A 582 -26.78 22.91 -46.91
CA MET A 582 -27.49 24.18 -46.67
C MET A 582 -27.16 24.69 -45.27
N LEU A 583 -26.80 25.97 -45.15
CA LEU A 583 -26.43 26.62 -43.88
C LEU A 583 -27.63 27.00 -43.03
#